data_AF-A0A502CKM1-F1
#
_entry.id   AF-A0A502CKM1-F1
#
_cell.length_a   1.000
_cell.length_b   1.000
_cell.length_c   1.000
_cell.angle_alpha   90.00
_cell.angle_beta   90.00
_cell.angle_gamma   90.00
#
_symmetry.space_group_name_H-M   'P 1'
#
loop_
_entity.id
_entity.type
_entity.pdbx_description
1 polymer ?
#
loop_
_entity_poly.entity_id
_entity_poly.type
_entity_poly.pdbx_seq_one_letter_code
_entity_poly.pdbx_strand_id
1 'polypeptide(L)'
;MPAVIFIMAIQAAIAGPPQDTTEGCNDKYGTAALSSCYSEHAESWKRRVIAAYPIALDHTKGRQRDALKRAQDAWLKYRAASCEFYELEQGSIHFIWGAYCMLDLTRRRALELEEYVQP
;
A
#
# COMPACT_ATOMS: atom_id res chain seq x y z
N MET A 1 22.76 -32.19 -30.03
CA MET A 1 22.23 -31.83 -28.70
C MET A 1 23.00 -30.61 -28.21
N PRO A 2 22.47 -29.37 -28.31
CA PRO A 2 23.12 -28.24 -27.68
C PRO A 2 22.71 -28.16 -26.21
N ALA A 3 23.68 -27.91 -25.35
CA ALA A 3 23.54 -27.81 -23.90
C ALA A 3 22.65 -26.61 -23.52
N VAL A 4 21.61 -26.88 -22.73
CA VAL A 4 20.74 -25.86 -22.15
C VAL A 4 21.42 -25.33 -20.88
N ILE A 5 22.02 -24.14 -20.97
CA ILE A 5 22.56 -23.42 -19.81
C ILE A 5 21.39 -22.76 -19.07
N PHE A 6 20.96 -23.36 -17.97
CA PHE A 6 19.97 -22.78 -17.06
C PHE A 6 20.64 -21.67 -16.25
N ILE A 7 20.42 -20.41 -16.66
CA ILE A 7 20.81 -19.24 -15.85
C ILE A 7 19.82 -19.17 -14.68
N MET A 8 20.23 -19.61 -13.49
CA MET A 8 19.49 -19.33 -12.26
C MET A 8 19.53 -17.83 -12.00
N ALA A 9 18.42 -17.14 -12.26
CA ALA A 9 18.24 -15.76 -11.80
C ALA A 9 18.20 -15.78 -10.27
N ILE A 10 19.15 -15.08 -9.65
CA ILE A 10 19.16 -14.83 -8.21
C ILE A 10 17.94 -13.96 -7.89
N GLN A 11 16.91 -14.57 -7.32
CA GLN A 11 15.80 -13.83 -6.73
C GLN A 11 16.33 -13.18 -5.46
N ALA A 12 16.81 -11.95 -5.57
CA ALA A 12 16.90 -11.08 -4.43
C ALA A 12 15.46 -10.89 -3.93
N ALA A 13 15.11 -11.56 -2.83
CA ALA A 13 13.92 -11.24 -2.07
C ALA A 13 14.11 -9.82 -1.52
N ILE A 14 13.67 -8.83 -2.30
CA ILE A 14 13.43 -7.50 -1.77
C ILE A 14 12.35 -7.74 -0.72
N ALA A 15 12.71 -7.70 0.57
CA ALA A 15 11.74 -7.84 1.64
C ALA A 15 10.72 -6.70 1.46
N GLY A 16 9.58 -7.04 0.87
CA GLY A 16 8.46 -6.12 0.71
C GLY A 16 7.89 -5.75 2.08
N PRO A 17 7.04 -4.72 2.17
CA PRO A 17 6.32 -4.46 3.40
C PRO A 17 5.54 -5.72 3.83
N PRO A 18 5.33 -5.92 5.14
CA PRO A 18 4.58 -7.05 5.66
C PRO A 18 3.27 -7.28 4.92
N GLN A 19 3.03 -8.52 4.48
CA GLN A 19 1.81 -8.89 3.77
C GLN A 19 0.62 -8.87 4.72
N ASP A 20 0.85 -9.30 5.97
CA ASP A 20 -0.03 -9.06 7.11
C ASP A 20 0.22 -7.64 7.65
N THR A 21 -0.83 -6.82 7.65
CA THR A 21 -0.77 -5.44 8.15
C THR A 21 -0.38 -5.31 9.63
N THR A 22 -0.52 -6.39 10.40
CA THR A 22 -0.33 -6.42 11.85
C THR A 22 1.02 -6.99 12.30
N GLU A 23 1.78 -7.59 11.38
CA GLU A 23 3.08 -8.22 11.66
C GLU A 23 4.03 -7.23 12.35
N GLY A 24 4.66 -7.60 13.47
CA GLY A 24 5.59 -6.72 14.21
C GLY A 24 4.94 -5.54 14.96
N CYS A 25 3.66 -5.24 14.72
CA CYS A 25 2.90 -4.26 15.48
C CYS A 25 2.16 -4.88 16.68
N ASN A 26 1.80 -6.16 16.60
CA ASN A 26 1.07 -6.87 17.68
C ASN A 26 1.84 -6.93 19.01
N ASP A 27 3.16 -6.80 18.99
CA ASP A 27 4.03 -6.82 20.18
C ASP A 27 4.28 -5.42 20.77
N LYS A 28 3.72 -4.35 20.17
CA LYS A 28 3.89 -2.98 20.64
C LYS A 28 2.90 -2.64 21.74
N TYR A 29 3.41 -2.14 22.86
CA TYR A 29 2.60 -1.69 24.00
C TYR A 29 2.42 -0.17 23.99
N GLY A 30 1.18 0.26 24.24
CA GLY A 30 0.80 1.67 24.34
C GLY A 30 0.36 2.27 23.01
N THR A 31 -0.58 3.23 23.10
CA THR A 31 -1.23 3.82 21.92
C THR A 31 -0.24 4.42 20.94
N ALA A 32 0.70 5.24 21.41
CA ALA A 32 1.64 5.94 20.54
C ALA A 32 2.56 4.99 19.79
N ALA A 33 3.03 3.92 20.44
CA ALA A 33 3.90 2.93 19.81
C ALA A 33 3.15 2.13 18.73
N LEU A 34 1.90 1.74 19.01
CA LEU A 34 1.09 0.99 18.07
C LEU A 34 0.67 1.85 16.87
N SER A 35 0.22 3.09 17.09
CA SER A 35 -0.14 4.00 16.00
C SER A 35 1.07 4.37 15.12
N SER A 36 2.26 4.55 15.72
CA SER A 36 3.50 4.77 14.96
C SER A 36 3.83 3.57 14.07
N CYS A 37 3.72 2.35 14.61
CA CYS A 37 3.97 1.12 13.86
C CYS A 37 3.08 1.02 12.61
N TYR A 38 1.77 1.25 12.76
CA TYR A 38 0.86 1.26 11.59
C TYR A 38 1.15 2.39 10.61
N SER A 39 1.57 3.56 11.09
CA SER A 39 1.97 4.68 10.23
C SER A 39 3.23 4.36 9.40
N GLU A 40 4.23 3.72 10.00
CA GLU A 40 5.44 3.26 9.31
C GLU A 40 5.15 2.19 8.25
N HIS A 41 4.21 1.29 8.54
CA HIS A 41 3.70 0.34 7.56
C HIS A 41 2.98 1.06 6.42
N ALA A 42 2.12 2.04 6.72
CA ALA A 42 1.40 2.82 5.72
C ALA A 42 2.38 3.55 4.78
N GLU A 43 3.46 4.11 5.32
CA GLU A 43 4.54 4.73 4.52
C GLU A 43 5.24 3.72 3.60
N SER A 44 5.45 2.50 4.09
CA SER A 44 6.06 1.42 3.30
C SER A 44 5.16 0.97 2.15
N TRP A 45 3.86 0.85 2.39
CA TRP A 45 2.87 0.58 1.33
C TRP A 45 2.67 1.77 0.39
N LYS A 46 2.79 3.01 0.87
CA LYS A 46 2.71 4.21 0.04
C LYS A 46 3.82 4.23 -1.01
N ARG A 47 5.03 3.80 -0.67
CA ARG A 47 6.12 3.64 -1.65
C ARG A 47 5.74 2.69 -2.79
N ARG A 48 5.00 1.62 -2.51
CA ARG A 48 4.47 0.71 -3.54
C ARG A 48 3.41 1.36 -4.40
N VAL A 49 2.46 2.13 -3.83
CA VAL A 49 1.49 2.91 -4.61
C VAL A 49 2.19 3.87 -5.59
N ILE A 50 3.19 4.61 -5.11
CA ILE A 50 3.97 5.57 -5.92
C ILE A 50 4.73 4.85 -7.04
N ALA A 51 5.28 3.67 -6.78
CA ALA A 51 6.00 2.88 -7.77
C ALA A 51 5.07 2.24 -8.81
N ALA A 52 3.94 1.66 -8.38
CA ALA A 52 3.02 0.92 -9.25
C ALA A 52 2.15 1.83 -10.13
N TYR A 53 1.74 3.00 -9.63
CA TYR A 53 0.85 3.91 -10.35
C TYR A 53 1.34 4.33 -11.74
N PRO A 54 2.58 4.83 -11.94
CA PRO A 54 3.06 5.19 -13.28
C PRO A 54 3.12 3.98 -14.22
N ILE A 55 3.50 2.80 -13.71
CA ILE A 55 3.54 1.56 -14.51
C ILE A 55 2.12 1.18 -14.96
N ALA A 56 1.14 1.21 -14.05
CA ALA A 56 -0.27 0.95 -14.36
C ALA A 56 -0.82 1.97 -15.38
N LEU A 57 -0.41 3.22 -15.30
CA LEU A 57 -0.76 4.22 -16.32
C LEU A 57 -0.18 3.87 -17.69
N ASP A 58 1.04 3.34 -17.76
CA ASP A 58 1.70 3.02 -19.04
C ASP A 58 1.17 1.73 -19.67
N HIS A 59 0.64 0.81 -18.86
CA HIS A 59 -0.09 -0.38 -19.33
C HIS A 59 -1.52 -0.05 -19.83
N THR A 60 -2.08 1.10 -19.46
CA THR A 60 -3.43 1.52 -19.86
C THR A 60 -3.40 2.58 -20.98
N LYS A 61 -4.38 2.55 -21.89
CA LYS A 61 -4.44 3.47 -23.05
C LYS A 61 -5.80 4.17 -23.18
N GLY A 62 -5.79 5.34 -23.81
CA GLY A 62 -6.99 6.12 -24.10
C GLY A 62 -7.89 6.32 -22.89
N ARG A 63 -9.19 6.00 -23.04
CA ARG A 63 -10.21 6.18 -21.99
C ARG A 63 -9.91 5.43 -20.70
N GLN A 64 -9.18 4.30 -20.75
CA GLN A 64 -8.80 3.53 -19.56
C GLN A 64 -7.76 4.28 -18.73
N ARG A 65 -6.74 4.87 -19.38
CA ARG A 65 -5.74 5.70 -18.71
C ARG A 65 -6.38 6.92 -18.05
N ASP A 66 -7.33 7.57 -18.72
CA ASP A 66 -8.06 8.71 -18.16
C ASP A 66 -8.94 8.31 -16.97
N ALA A 67 -9.57 7.13 -17.03
CA ALA A 67 -10.33 6.58 -15.91
C ALA A 67 -9.43 6.26 -14.71
N LEU A 68 -8.26 5.67 -14.94
CA LEU A 68 -7.30 5.34 -13.88
C LEU A 68 -6.78 6.60 -13.16
N LYS A 69 -6.49 7.67 -13.90
CA LYS A 69 -6.12 8.97 -13.30
C LYS A 69 -7.21 9.50 -12.38
N ARG A 70 -8.47 9.56 -12.87
CA ARG A 70 -9.60 10.01 -12.06
C ARG A 70 -9.83 9.13 -10.84
N ALA A 71 -9.68 7.81 -10.99
CA ALA A 71 -9.81 6.87 -9.88
C ALA A 71 -8.72 7.09 -8.82
N GLN A 72 -7.47 7.33 -9.23
CA GLN A 72 -6.37 7.63 -8.29
C GLN A 72 -6.63 8.94 -7.52
N ASP A 73 -7.07 9.99 -8.20
CA ASP A 73 -7.39 11.27 -7.56
C ASP A 73 -8.57 11.15 -6.58
N ALA A 74 -9.61 10.41 -6.98
CA ALA A 74 -10.75 10.14 -6.11
C ALA A 74 -10.35 9.29 -4.89
N TRP A 75 -9.49 8.29 -5.09
CA TRP A 75 -8.98 7.45 -4.02
C TRP A 75 -8.19 8.25 -2.97
N LEU A 76 -7.37 9.22 -3.39
CA LEU A 76 -6.65 10.08 -2.44
C LEU A 76 -7.60 10.84 -1.52
N LYS A 77 -8.68 11.39 -2.08
CA LYS A 77 -9.73 12.10 -1.33
C LYS A 77 -10.51 11.16 -0.42
N TYR A 78 -10.91 10.00 -0.94
CA TYR A 78 -11.61 8.98 -0.18
C TYR A 78 -10.78 8.51 1.02
N ARG A 79 -9.50 8.19 0.82
CA ARG A 79 -8.61 7.77 1.90
C ARG A 79 -8.48 8.84 2.97
N ALA A 80 -8.22 10.08 2.57
CA ALA A 80 -8.08 11.19 3.52
C ALA A 80 -9.35 11.36 4.37
N ALA A 81 -10.51 11.51 3.72
CA ALA A 81 -11.78 11.67 4.43
C ALA A 81 -12.16 10.45 5.29
N SER A 82 -11.88 9.24 4.81
CA SER A 82 -12.19 8.01 5.55
C SER A 82 -11.34 7.85 6.80
N CYS A 83 -10.08 8.30 6.77
CA CYS A 83 -9.20 8.17 7.93
C CYS A 83 -9.30 9.35 8.89
N GLU A 84 -9.59 10.55 8.40
CA GLU A 84 -9.94 11.72 9.22
C GLU A 84 -11.15 11.44 10.13
N PHE A 85 -12.13 10.65 9.67
CA PHE A 85 -13.25 10.22 10.50
C PHE A 85 -12.83 9.66 11.87
N TYR A 86 -11.75 8.86 11.92
CA TYR A 86 -11.25 8.32 13.18
C TYR A 86 -10.55 9.42 14.00
N GLU A 87 -9.76 10.29 13.37
CA GLU A 87 -9.00 11.34 14.06
C GLU A 87 -9.88 12.37 14.80
N LEU A 88 -11.15 12.49 14.41
CA LEU A 88 -12.11 13.42 15.01
C LEU A 88 -12.78 12.92 16.31
N GLU A 89 -12.55 11.65 16.69
CA GLU A 89 -13.18 11.04 17.85
C GLU A 89 -12.32 11.21 19.14
N GLN A 90 -12.94 11.11 20.32
CA GLN A 90 -12.28 11.43 21.60
C GLN A 90 -11.59 10.24 22.26
N GLY A 91 -10.35 10.42 22.69
CA GLY A 91 -9.59 9.40 23.40
C GLY A 91 -8.42 8.89 22.55
N SER A 92 -7.50 8.15 23.17
CA SER A 92 -6.25 7.80 22.49
C SER A 92 -6.42 6.66 21.48
N ILE A 93 -7.44 5.80 21.63
CA ILE A 93 -7.62 4.63 20.75
C ILE A 93 -7.83 5.02 19.27
N HIS A 94 -8.39 6.19 19.02
CA HIS A 94 -8.66 6.66 17.65
C HIS A 94 -7.40 6.93 16.83
N PHE A 95 -6.26 7.25 17.49
CA PHE A 95 -4.97 7.35 16.79
C PHE A 95 -4.53 6.00 16.21
N ILE A 96 -4.86 4.89 16.89
CA ILE A 96 -4.56 3.54 16.37
C ILE A 96 -5.46 3.25 15.16
N TRP A 97 -6.75 3.56 15.24
CA TRP A 97 -7.70 3.29 14.16
C TRP A 97 -7.44 4.17 12.92
N GLY A 98 -7.13 5.45 13.11
CA GLY A 98 -6.74 6.34 12.02
C GLY A 98 -5.46 5.85 11.31
N ALA A 99 -4.43 5.46 12.08
CA ALA A 99 -3.21 4.90 11.52
C ALA A 99 -3.45 3.57 10.78
N TYR A 100 -4.29 2.69 11.34
CA TYR A 100 -4.66 1.43 10.69
C TYR A 100 -5.49 1.65 9.41
N CYS A 101 -6.41 2.61 9.41
CA CYS A 101 -7.15 3.03 8.21
C CYS A 101 -6.19 3.45 7.09
N MET A 102 -5.21 4.30 7.42
CA MET A 102 -4.21 4.76 6.45
C MET A 102 -3.39 3.61 5.89
N LEU A 103 -3.03 2.64 6.73
CA LEU A 103 -2.34 1.41 6.32
C LEU A 103 -3.21 0.56 5.37
N ASP A 104 -4.40 0.14 5.79
CA ASP A 104 -5.24 -0.80 5.03
C ASP A 104 -5.62 -0.24 3.65
N LEU A 105 -6.10 1.02 3.61
CA LEU A 105 -6.48 1.64 2.34
C LEU A 105 -5.29 1.84 1.39
N THR A 106 -4.10 2.12 1.92
CA THR A 106 -2.88 2.25 1.11
C THR A 106 -2.38 0.89 0.62
N ARG A 107 -2.44 -0.15 1.45
CA ARG A 107 -2.10 -1.53 1.06
C ARG A 107 -2.99 -2.01 -0.07
N ARG A 108 -4.31 -1.90 0.08
CA ARG A 108 -5.28 -2.33 -0.94
C ARG A 108 -5.04 -1.64 -2.28
N ARG A 109 -4.78 -0.33 -2.26
CA ARG A 109 -4.51 0.42 -3.49
C ARG A 109 -3.22 -0.01 -4.17
N ALA A 110 -2.17 -0.30 -3.40
CA ALA A 110 -0.92 -0.81 -3.96
C ALA A 110 -1.15 -2.14 -4.69
N LEU A 111 -1.84 -3.08 -4.03
CA LEU A 111 -2.15 -4.39 -4.61
C LEU A 111 -3.02 -4.27 -5.87
N GLU A 112 -4.07 -3.43 -5.83
CA GLU A 112 -4.93 -3.18 -6.99
C GLU A 112 -4.13 -2.62 -8.20
N LEU A 113 -3.24 -1.66 -7.97
CA LEU A 113 -2.40 -1.09 -9.04
C LEU A 113 -1.39 -2.11 -9.58
N GLU A 114 -0.84 -2.95 -8.70
CA GLU A 114 0.10 -4.01 -9.06
C GLU A 114 -0.59 -5.13 -9.85
N GLU A 115 -1.87 -5.41 -9.60
CA GLU A 115 -2.67 -6.36 -10.40
C GLU A 115 -2.86 -5.88 -11.84
N TYR A 116 -2.99 -4.58 -12.09
CA TYR A 116 -3.13 -4.04 -13.45
C TYR A 116 -1.90 -4.21 -14.34
N VAL A 117 -0.73 -4.47 -13.73
CA VAL A 117 0.56 -4.59 -14.43
C VAL A 117 1.07 -6.03 -14.50
N GLN A 118 0.38 -6.97 -13.85
CA GLN A 118 0.74 -8.40 -13.95
C GLN A 118 0.42 -8.93 -15.36
N PRO A 119 1.28 -9.79 -15.93
CA PRO A 119 1.09 -10.36 -17.27
C PRO A 119 -0.19 -11.18 -17.45
#